data_AF-A0A381ULU9-F1
#
_entry.id   AF-A0A381ULU9-F1
#
_cell.length_a   1.000
_cell.length_b   1.000
_cell.length_c   1.000
_cell.angle_alpha   90.00
_cell.angle_beta   90.00
_cell.angle_gamma   90.00
#
_symmetry.space_group_name_H-M   'P 1'
#
loop_
_entity.id
_entity.type
_entity.pdbx_description
1 polymer ?
#
loop_
_entity_poly.entity_id
_entity_poly.type
_entity_poly.pdbx_seq_one_letter_code
_entity_poly.pdbx_strand_id
1 'polypeptide(L)'
;MSTYSNYQNAYKKASVNTLDQNKLIIMLYDGAIKNANFAVQYMESGEIEKVHDSLIKTKNIVTELLATLNMEQGGEIAKNLKSL
;
A
#
# COMPACT_ATOMS: atom_id res chain seq x y z
N MET A 1 21.71 32.28 -18.72
CA MET A 1 20.92 31.35 -19.53
C MET A 1 21.03 29.97 -18.88
N SER A 2 20.14 29.60 -17.96
CA SER A 2 20.24 28.32 -17.23
C SER A 2 18.95 27.94 -16.48
N THR A 3 17.79 28.08 -17.12
CA THR A 3 16.50 27.57 -16.60
C THR A 3 16.16 26.15 -17.08
N TYR A 4 16.85 25.62 -18.10
CA TYR A 4 16.54 24.30 -18.70
C TYR A 4 17.01 23.09 -17.88
N SER A 5 18.02 23.23 -17.01
CA SER A 5 18.58 22.10 -16.25
C SER A 5 17.77 21.71 -15.00
N ASN A 6 16.92 22.61 -14.48
CA ASN A 6 16.14 22.36 -13.26
C ASN A 6 14.83 21.58 -13.53
N TYR A 7 14.21 21.76 -14.71
CA TYR A 7 12.99 21.03 -15.07
C TYR A 7 13.24 19.54 -15.27
N GLN A 8 14.31 19.14 -15.97
CA GLN A 8 14.62 17.72 -16.19
C GLN A 8 14.90 16.95 -14.89
N ASN A 9 15.50 17.61 -13.90
CA ASN A 9 15.70 17.04 -12.57
C ASN A 9 14.38 16.89 -11.79
N ALA A 10 13.46 17.85 -11.90
CA ALA A 10 12.13 17.75 -11.27
C ALA A 10 11.30 16.59 -11.85
N TYR A 11 11.32 16.41 -13.18
CA TYR A 11 10.63 15.28 -13.83
C TYR A 11 11.24 13.94 -13.46
N LYS A 12 12.57 13.79 -13.47
CA LYS A 12 13.23 12.55 -13.01
C LYS A 12 12.92 12.26 -11.54
N LYS A 13 12.93 13.27 -10.67
CA LYS A 13 12.62 13.12 -9.24
C LYS A 13 11.16 12.73 -9.02
N ALA A 14 10.23 13.30 -9.78
CA ALA A 14 8.82 12.91 -9.75
C ALA A 14 8.62 11.46 -10.22
N SER A 15 9.22 11.05 -11.33
CA SER A 15 9.12 9.67 -11.84
C SER A 15 9.73 8.63 -10.89
N VAL A 16 10.85 8.95 -10.24
CA VAL A 16 11.47 8.08 -9.22
C VAL A 16 10.57 7.96 -7.98
N ASN A 17 10.04 9.08 -7.48
CA ASN A 17 9.14 9.08 -6.33
C ASN A 17 7.85 8.28 -6.57
N THR A 18 7.27 8.33 -7.77
CA THR A 18 6.07 7.56 -8.11
C THR A 18 6.36 6.06 -8.22
N LEU A 19 7.51 5.67 -8.77
CA LEU A 19 7.94 4.26 -8.80
C LEU A 19 8.12 3.69 -7.39
N ASP A 20 8.71 4.49 -6.49
CA ASP A 20 8.94 4.09 -5.09
C ASP A 20 7.62 3.96 -4.31
N GLN A 21 6.64 4.83 -4.57
CA GLN A 21 5.32 4.77 -3.95
C GLN A 21 4.52 3.54 -4.41
N ASN A 22 4.52 3.23 -5.71
CA ASN A 22 3.83 2.04 -6.23
C ASN A 22 4.40 0.75 -5.64
N LYS A 23 5.74 0.69 -5.51
CA LYS A 23 6.41 -0.46 -4.89
C LYS A 23 6.03 -0.61 -3.41
N LEU A 24 5.93 0.50 -2.67
CA LEU A 24 5.49 0.49 -1.27
C LEU A 24 4.05 -0.03 -1.11
N ILE A 25 3.14 0.39 -2.01
CA ILE A 25 1.75 -0.11 -2.04
C ILE A 25 1.71 -1.62 -2.28
N ILE A 26 2.49 -2.12 -3.25
CA ILE A 26 2.57 -3.56 -3.55
C ILE A 26 3.09 -4.33 -2.33
N MET A 27 4.17 -3.87 -1.68
CA MET A 27 4.72 -4.50 -0.48
C MET A 27 3.72 -4.55 0.69
N LEU A 28 2.90 -3.51 0.85
CA LEU A 28 1.84 -3.47 1.86
C LEU A 28 0.72 -4.47 1.55
N TYR A 29 0.29 -4.57 0.28
CA TYR A 29 -0.67 -5.59 -0.15
C TYR A 29 -0.14 -7.01 0.05
N ASP A 30 1.13 -7.28 -0.29
CA ASP A 30 1.76 -8.57 -0.03
C ASP A 30 1.74 -8.91 1.47
N GLY A 31 2.01 -7.92 2.32
CA GLY A 31 1.93 -8.06 3.78
C GLY A 31 0.50 -8.35 4.28
N ALA A 32 -0.51 -7.69 3.72
CA ALA A 32 -1.92 -7.92 4.04
C ALA A 32 -2.38 -9.31 3.61
N ILE A 33 -2.09 -9.71 2.36
CA ILE A 33 -2.43 -11.03 1.80
C ILE A 33 -1.77 -12.14 2.62
N LYS A 34 -0.50 -11.97 3.00
CA LYS A 34 0.21 -12.94 3.85
C LYS A 34 -0.47 -13.13 5.21
N ASN A 35 -0.88 -12.04 5.87
CA ASN A 35 -1.57 -12.13 7.16
C ASN A 35 -2.98 -12.73 7.02
N ALA A 36 -3.69 -12.42 5.93
CA ALA A 36 -4.98 -13.06 5.63
C ALA A 36 -4.82 -14.58 5.43
N ASN A 37 -3.77 -15.02 4.73
CA ASN A 37 -3.48 -16.45 4.56
C ASN A 37 -3.16 -17.14 5.89
N PHE A 38 -2.43 -16.48 6.80
CA PHE A 38 -2.25 -17.01 8.15
C PHE A 38 -3.57 -17.14 8.91
N ALA A 39 -4.47 -16.16 8.78
CA ALA A 39 -5.80 -16.26 9.38
C ALA A 39 -6.55 -17.50 8.88
N VAL A 40 -6.50 -17.80 7.58
CA VAL A 40 -7.11 -19.01 7.00
C VAL A 40 -6.49 -20.28 7.59
N GLN A 41 -5.15 -20.36 7.69
CA GLN A 41 -4.47 -21.50 8.29
C GLN A 41 -4.85 -21.70 9.77
N TYR A 42 -4.98 -20.62 10.53
CA TYR A 42 -5.41 -20.69 11.93
C TYR A 42 -6.88 -21.06 12.09
N MET A 43 -7.73 -20.75 11.11
CA MET A 43 -9.13 -21.21 11.10
C MET A 43 -9.17 -22.73 10.94
N GLU A 44 -8.33 -23.30 10.07
CA GLU A 44 -8.23 -24.75 9.88
C GLU A 44 -7.73 -25.48 11.13
N SER A 45 -6.82 -24.87 11.90
CA SER A 45 -6.33 -25.43 13.17
C SER A 45 -7.21 -25.13 14.40
N GLY A 46 -8.29 -24.36 14.23
CA GLY A 46 -9.20 -23.97 15.33
C GLY A 46 -8.61 -22.94 16.30
N GLU A 47 -7.52 -22.27 15.95
CA GLU A 47 -6.81 -21.31 16.79
C GLU A 47 -7.43 -19.90 16.71
N ILE A 48 -8.64 -19.75 17.27
CA ILE A 48 -9.49 -18.55 17.12
C ILE A 48 -8.80 -17.24 17.53
N GLU A 49 -7.99 -17.21 18.59
CA GLU A 49 -7.24 -16.01 18.96
C GLU A 49 -6.25 -15.58 17.87
N LYS A 50 -5.52 -16.54 17.28
CA LYS A 50 -4.56 -16.25 16.21
C LYS A 50 -5.24 -15.85 14.91
N VAL A 51 -6.45 -16.36 14.65
CA VAL A 51 -7.31 -15.89 13.57
C VAL A 51 -7.62 -14.41 13.78
N HIS A 52 -8.13 -14.05 14.97
CA HIS A 52 -8.48 -12.67 15.29
C HIS A 52 -7.27 -11.72 15.13
N ASP A 53 -6.12 -12.07 15.70
CA ASP A 53 -4.91 -11.25 15.62
C ASP A 53 -4.43 -11.03 14.18
N SER A 54 -4.50 -12.08 13.36
CA SER A 54 -4.10 -12.02 11.94
C SER A 54 -5.05 -11.15 11.12
N LEU A 55 -6.36 -11.20 11.42
CA LEU A 55 -7.36 -10.33 10.80
C LEU A 55 -7.20 -8.87 11.24
N ILE A 56 -6.93 -8.61 12.52
CA ILE A 56 -6.67 -7.25 13.01
C ILE A 56 -5.43 -6.65 12.33
N LYS A 57 -4.35 -7.43 12.20
CA LYS A 57 -3.14 -7.00 11.47
C LYS A 57 -3.45 -6.67 10.01
N THR A 58 -4.18 -7.54 9.33
CA THR A 58 -4.61 -7.32 7.94
C THR A 58 -5.42 -6.03 7.81
N LYS A 59 -6.42 -5.85 8.68
CA LYS A 59 -7.26 -4.64 8.71
C LYS A 59 -6.43 -3.38 8.93
N ASN A 60 -5.47 -3.41 9.86
CA ASN A 60 -4.63 -2.25 10.15
C ASN A 60 -3.73 -1.88 8.97
N ILE A 61 -3.13 -2.87 8.29
CA ILE A 61 -2.32 -2.62 7.09
C ILE A 61 -3.15 -1.96 5.99
N VAL A 62 -4.35 -2.49 5.73
CA VAL A 62 -5.26 -1.92 4.71
C VAL A 62 -5.72 -0.52 5.11
N THR A 63 -6.05 -0.31 6.39
CA THR A 63 -6.49 1.01 6.89
C THR A 63 -5.38 2.06 6.76
N GLU A 64 -4.14 1.70 7.12
CA GLU A 64 -2.98 2.58 6.98
C GLU A 64 -2.66 2.86 5.52
N LEU A 65 -2.77 1.86 4.64
CA LEU A 65 -2.64 2.05 3.19
C LEU A 65 -3.68 3.06 2.67
N LEU A 66 -4.95 2.91 3.09
CA LEU A 66 -6.03 3.82 2.71
C LEU A 66 -5.82 5.24 3.26
N ALA A 67 -5.27 5.38 4.47
CA ALA A 67 -4.97 6.67 5.08
C ALA A 67 -3.75 7.37 4.46
N THR A 68 -2.75 6.60 4.03
CA THR A 68 -1.50 7.11 3.42
C THR A 68 -1.60 7.35 1.92
N LEU A 69 -2.69 6.93 1.29
CA LEU A 69 -2.99 7.21 -0.11
C LEU A 69 -3.13 8.72 -0.31
N ASN A 70 -2.09 9.31 -0.92
CA ASN A 70 -2.12 10.67 -1.39
C ASN A 70 -3.15 10.77 -2.53
N MET A 71 -4.35 11.28 -2.24
CA MET A 71 -5.44 11.40 -3.22
C MET A 71 -5.15 12.43 -4.32
N GLU A 72 -4.20 13.34 -4.09
CA GLU A 72 -3.81 14.40 -5.02
C GLU A 72 -2.82 13.89 -6.08
N GLN A 73 -1.80 13.12 -5.66
CA GLN A 73 -0.84 12.49 -6.57
C GLN A 73 -1.25 11.11 -7.06
N GLY A 74 -2.00 10.35 -6.26
CA GLY A 74 -2.38 8.98 -6.54
C GLY A 74 -3.54 8.83 -7.54
N GLY A 75 -4.18 9.94 -7.93
CA GLY A 75 -5.12 10.00 -9.05
C GLY A 75 -6.18 8.89 -9.03
N GLU A 76 -6.25 8.13 -10.11
CA GLU A 76 -7.24 7.07 -10.32
C GLU A 76 -6.96 5.82 -9.46
N ILE A 77 -5.68 5.52 -9.18
CA ILE A 77 -5.28 4.39 -8.33
C ILE A 77 -5.78 4.60 -6.89
N ALA A 78 -5.60 5.81 -6.35
CA ALA A 78 -6.08 6.14 -5.01
C ALA A 78 -7.61 6.13 -4.91
N LYS A 79 -8.31 6.55 -5.96
CA LYS A 79 -9.78 6.45 -6.04
C LYS A 79 -10.26 5.01 -6.09
N ASN A 80 -9.65 4.17 -6.93
CA ASN A 80 -10.00 2.75 -7.06
C ASN A 80 -9.76 2.03 -5.73
N LEU A 81 -8.61 2.26 -5.10
CA LEU A 81 -8.26 1.68 -3.80
C LEU A 81 -9.22 2.09 -2.68
N LYS A 82 -9.65 3.36 -2.65
CA LYS A 82 -10.66 3.83 -1.69
C LYS A 82 -12.06 3.21 -1.91
N SER A 83 -12.36 2.76 -3.12
CA SER A 83 -13.68 2.23 -3.48
C SER A 83 -13.86 0.72 -3.24
N LEU A 84 -12.76 0.02 -2.92
CA LEU A 84 -12.75 -1.39 -2.48
C LEU A 84 -13.19 -1.49 -1.01
#